data_AF-A0A7V9I4N9-F1
#
_entry.id   AF-A0A7V9I4N9-F1
#
_cell.length_a   1.000
_cell.length_b   1.000
_cell.length_c   1.000
_cell.angle_alpha   90.00
_cell.angle_beta   90.00
_cell.angle_gamma   90.00
#
_symmetry.space_group_name_H-M   'P 1'
#
loop_
_entity.id
_entity.type
_entity.pdbx_description
1 polymer ?
#
loop_
_entity_poly.entity_id
_entity_poly.type
_entity_poly.pdbx_seq_one_letter_code
_entity_poly.pdbx_strand_id
1 'polypeptide(L)'
;MSSRGSALLGATVLVAGALLVAELGAGGLGYGAGTLHDPCRPRVTAGGARAEETAQRYVLRALDELACRTGKSREELVLELADRGIDVVDAIRRLEDTIDDWRERLEDILDGP
;
A
#
# COMPACT_ATOMS: atom_id res chain seq x y z
N MET A 1 -32.93 29.50 -8.10
CA MET A 1 -31.99 28.52 -7.48
C MET A 1 -30.78 28.13 -8.36
N SER A 2 -30.63 28.65 -9.58
CA SER A 2 -29.58 28.18 -10.51
C SER A 2 -28.21 28.88 -10.38
N SER A 3 -28.17 30.19 -10.11
CA SER A 3 -26.91 30.96 -10.08
C SER A 3 -25.94 30.57 -8.95
N ARG A 4 -26.45 30.24 -7.75
CA ARG A 4 -25.60 29.80 -6.62
C ARG A 4 -24.98 28.42 -6.87
N GLY A 5 -25.73 27.52 -7.51
CA GLY A 5 -25.24 26.19 -7.89
C GLY A 5 -24.13 26.27 -8.93
N SER A 6 -24.31 27.11 -9.97
CA SER A 6 -23.28 27.34 -10.99
C SER A 6 -22.02 28.00 -10.42
N ALA A 7 -22.17 28.93 -9.48
CA ALA A 7 -21.03 29.57 -8.82
C ALA A 7 -20.23 28.58 -7.95
N LEU A 8 -20.93 27.71 -7.21
CA LEU A 8 -20.30 26.66 -6.40
C LEU A 8 -19.58 25.64 -7.30
N LEU A 9 -20.22 25.17 -8.37
CA LEU A 9 -19.59 24.26 -9.33
C LEU A 9 -18.34 24.88 -9.97
N GLY A 10 -18.42 26.15 -10.38
CA GLY A 10 -17.28 26.88 -10.93
C GLY A 10 -16.12 26.98 -9.93
N ALA A 11 -16.42 27.31 -8.66
CA ALA A 11 -15.41 27.37 -7.61
C ALA A 11 -14.74 26.01 -7.36
N THR A 12 -15.51 24.92 -7.31
CA THR A 12 -14.96 23.57 -7.10
C THR A 12 -14.05 23.15 -8.27
N VAL A 13 -14.45 23.42 -9.51
CA VAL A 13 -13.63 23.11 -10.70
C VAL A 13 -12.32 23.90 -10.67
N LEU A 14 -12.36 25.18 -10.29
CA LEU A 14 -11.16 26.02 -10.19
C LEU A 14 -10.20 25.50 -9.11
N VAL A 15 -10.70 25.15 -7.94
CA VAL A 15 -9.86 24.61 -6.85
C VAL A 15 -9.25 23.27 -7.24
N ALA A 16 -10.04 22.36 -7.82
CA ALA A 16 -9.53 21.07 -8.31
C ALA A 16 -8.48 21.24 -9.40
N GLY A 17 -8.70 22.17 -10.34
CA GLY A 17 -7.73 22.51 -11.38
C GLY A 17 -6.44 23.08 -10.82
N ALA A 18 -6.51 23.98 -9.84
CA ALA A 18 -5.33 24.55 -9.19
C ALA A 18 -4.51 23.49 -8.45
N LEU A 19 -5.17 22.57 -7.74
CA LEU A 19 -4.53 21.43 -7.08
C LEU A 19 -3.84 20.50 -8.09
N LEU A 20 -4.52 20.17 -9.19
CA LEU A 20 -3.95 19.36 -10.26
C LEU A 20 -2.68 20.01 -10.83
N VAL A 21 -2.71 21.30 -11.17
CA VAL A 21 -1.53 21.99 -11.69
C VAL A 21 -0.37 22.00 -10.68
N ALA A 22 -0.67 22.20 -9.40
CA ALA A 22 0.33 22.17 -8.35
C ALA A 22 1.00 20.78 -8.22
N GLU A 23 0.21 19.71 -8.22
CA GLU A 23 0.73 18.33 -8.16
C GLU A 23 1.56 17.98 -9.40
N LEU A 24 1.10 18.35 -10.60
CA LEU A 24 1.85 18.11 -11.83
C LEU A 24 3.19 18.85 -11.84
N GLY A 25 3.23 20.09 -11.33
CA GLY A 25 4.45 20.88 -11.16
C GLY A 25 5.38 20.35 -10.07
N ALA A 26 4.84 19.73 -9.03
CA ALA A 26 5.59 19.10 -7.94
C ALA A 26 6.20 17.73 -8.32
N GLY A 27 6.00 17.27 -9.56
CA GLY A 27 6.53 16.00 -10.06
C GLY A 27 5.48 14.89 -10.17
N GLY A 28 4.20 15.19 -10.03
CA GLY A 28 3.11 14.24 -10.27
C GLY A 28 3.12 13.63 -11.68
N LEU A 29 3.68 14.32 -12.68
CA LEU A 29 3.91 13.78 -14.03
C LEU A 29 4.99 12.69 -14.09
N GLY A 30 5.86 12.60 -13.09
CA GLY A 30 6.85 11.53 -12.93
C GLY A 30 6.32 10.33 -12.14
N TYR A 31 5.09 10.40 -11.61
CA TYR A 31 4.48 9.32 -10.86
C TYR A 31 4.22 8.13 -11.79
N GLY A 32 4.87 7.00 -11.51
CA GLY A 32 4.81 5.81 -12.38
C GLY A 32 5.84 5.78 -13.51
N ALA A 33 6.60 6.85 -13.75
CA ALA A 33 7.77 6.83 -14.66
C ALA A 33 9.00 6.16 -14.02
N GLY A 34 8.78 5.26 -13.07
CA GLY A 34 9.83 4.47 -12.44
C GLY A 34 10.34 3.46 -13.45
N THR A 35 11.66 3.45 -13.67
CA THR A 35 12.30 2.35 -14.39
C THR A 35 12.00 1.05 -13.63
N LEU A 36 11.53 0.02 -14.35
CA LEU A 36 11.32 -1.29 -13.78
C LEU A 36 12.62 -1.74 -13.13
N HIS A 37 12.61 -1.86 -11.80
CA HIS A 37 13.81 -2.18 -11.05
C HIS A 37 14.06 -3.68 -11.10
N ASP A 38 15.30 -4.06 -11.41
CA ASP A 38 15.73 -5.45 -11.42
C ASP A 38 15.51 -6.09 -10.03
N PRO A 39 14.62 -7.09 -9.90
CA PRO A 39 14.34 -7.71 -8.62
C PRO A 39 15.53 -8.49 -8.05
N CYS A 40 16.49 -8.88 -8.89
CA CYS A 40 17.69 -9.59 -8.46
C CYS A 40 18.80 -8.64 -7.95
N ARG A 41 18.64 -7.31 -8.10
CA ARG A 41 19.62 -6.36 -7.57
C ARG A 41 19.27 -5.89 -6.15
N PRO A 42 20.29 -5.78 -5.27
CA PRO A 42 20.11 -5.22 -3.94
C PRO A 42 19.58 -3.78 -4.01
N ARG A 43 18.56 -3.47 -3.21
CA ARG A 43 18.01 -2.13 -3.09
C ARG A 43 18.50 -1.45 -1.83
N VAL A 44 18.83 -0.18 -1.95
CA VAL A 44 19.00 0.69 -0.79
C VAL A 44 17.61 1.11 -0.34
N THR A 45 17.02 0.35 0.58
CA THR A 45 15.78 0.77 1.23
C THR A 45 16.09 1.94 2.15
N ALA A 46 15.44 3.09 1.95
CA ALA A 46 15.51 4.19 2.92
C ALA A 46 15.07 3.64 4.29
N GLY A 47 16.00 3.62 5.23
CA GLY A 47 15.77 3.06 6.55
C GLY A 47 14.86 3.96 7.37
N GLY A 48 13.95 3.35 8.11
CA GLY A 48 13.14 3.99 9.14
C GLY A 48 13.07 3.07 10.36
N ALA A 49 13.11 3.65 11.56
CA ALA A 49 13.21 2.91 12.82
C ALA A 49 11.85 2.42 13.35
N ARG A 50 10.73 2.77 12.70
CA ARG A 50 9.40 2.36 13.13
C ARG A 50 9.11 0.91 12.75
N ALA A 51 8.17 0.30 13.47
CA ALA A 51 7.75 -1.07 13.24
C ALA A 51 7.16 -1.25 11.83
N GLU A 52 6.31 -0.33 11.37
CA GLU A 52 5.73 -0.39 10.03
C GLU A 52 6.79 -0.31 8.93
N GLU A 53 7.75 0.61 9.08
CA GLU A 53 8.86 0.80 8.13
C GLU A 53 9.77 -0.43 8.06
N THR A 54 9.86 -1.18 9.16
CA THR A 54 10.61 -2.44 9.23
C THR A 54 9.85 -3.58 8.56
N ALA A 55 8.55 -3.73 8.86
CA ALA A 55 7.70 -4.72 8.22
C ALA A 55 7.66 -4.54 6.69
N GLN A 56 7.50 -3.29 6.23
CA GLN A 56 7.49 -2.97 4.81
C GLN A 56 8.81 -3.38 4.12
N ARG A 57 9.96 -3.15 4.75
CA ARG A 57 11.26 -3.59 4.21
C ARG A 57 11.36 -5.11 4.05
N TYR A 58 10.90 -5.87 5.04
CA TYR A 58 10.90 -7.33 4.96
C TYR A 58 9.98 -7.85 3.86
N VAL A 59 8.76 -7.32 3.77
CA VAL A 59 7.79 -7.70 2.74
C VAL A 59 8.35 -7.39 1.35
N LEU A 60 8.88 -6.19 1.14
CA LEU A 60 9.47 -5.80 -0.15
C LEU A 60 10.65 -6.71 -0.52
N ARG A 61 11.53 -7.03 0.44
CA ARG A 61 12.66 -7.95 0.21
C ARG A 61 12.20 -9.37 -0.15
N ALA A 62 11.14 -9.86 0.50
CA ALA A 62 10.57 -11.17 0.20
C ALA A 62 9.97 -11.22 -1.22
N LEU A 63 9.26 -10.16 -1.63
CA LEU A 63 8.72 -10.05 -2.99
C LEU A 63 9.83 -9.97 -4.04
N ASP A 64 10.91 -9.24 -3.76
CA ASP A 64 12.05 -9.12 -4.69
C ASP A 64 12.76 -10.46 -4.88
N GLU A 65 12.97 -11.20 -3.79
CA GLU A 65 13.53 -12.54 -3.82
C GLU A 65 12.65 -13.52 -4.61
N LEU A 66 11.33 -13.50 -4.40
CA LEU A 66 10.39 -14.33 -5.15
C LEU A 66 10.36 -13.97 -6.63
N ALA A 67 10.35 -12.69 -6.96
CA ALA A 67 10.37 -12.19 -8.33
C ALA A 67 11.66 -12.61 -9.04
N CYS A 68 12.81 -12.50 -8.37
CA CYS A 68 14.08 -12.97 -8.90
C CYS A 68 14.10 -14.49 -9.17
N ARG A 69 13.61 -15.31 -8.23
CA ARG A 69 13.56 -16.77 -8.40
C ARG A 69 12.59 -17.23 -9.50
N THR A 70 11.52 -16.47 -9.72
CA THR A 70 10.51 -16.79 -10.74
C THR A 70 10.81 -16.16 -12.10
N GLY A 71 11.84 -15.31 -12.19
CA GLY A 71 12.19 -14.59 -13.42
C GLY A 71 11.14 -13.55 -13.84
N LYS A 72 10.28 -13.11 -12.93
CA LYS A 72 9.15 -12.20 -13.19
C LYS A 72 9.45 -10.80 -12.68
N SER A 73 8.73 -9.80 -13.21
CA SER A 73 8.71 -8.48 -12.57
C SER A 73 7.93 -8.54 -11.25
N ARG A 74 8.12 -7.54 -10.39
CA ARG A 74 7.38 -7.46 -9.14
C ARG A 74 5.88 -7.22 -9.37
N GLU A 75 5.51 -6.45 -10.40
CA GLU A 75 4.10 -6.29 -10.77
C GLU A 75 3.50 -7.61 -11.24
N GLU A 76 4.21 -8.35 -12.09
CA GLU A 76 3.72 -9.63 -12.62
C GLU A 76 3.54 -10.68 -11.51
N LEU A 77 4.47 -10.73 -10.56
CA LEU A 77 4.34 -11.61 -9.39
C LEU A 77 3.14 -11.22 -8.51
N VAL A 78 2.92 -9.92 -8.27
CA VAL A 78 1.80 -9.44 -7.44
C VAL A 78 0.46 -9.75 -8.11
N LEU A 79 0.36 -9.56 -9.43
CA LEU A 79 -0.83 -9.92 -10.19
C LEU A 79 -1.11 -11.43 -10.11
N GLU A 80 -0.07 -12.26 -10.26
CA GLU A 80 -0.22 -13.72 -10.15
C GLU A 80 -0.57 -14.19 -8.73
N LEU A 81 -0.11 -13.48 -7.69
CA LEU A 81 -0.51 -13.75 -6.30
C LEU A 81 -1.98 -13.40 -6.06
N ALA A 82 -2.44 -12.28 -6.60
CA ALA A 82 -3.83 -11.87 -6.54
C ALA A 82 -4.74 -12.86 -7.29
N ASP A 83 -4.36 -13.27 -8.51
CA ASP A 83 -5.09 -14.25 -9.31
C ASP A 83 -5.12 -15.64 -8.65
N ARG A 84 -4.06 -16.03 -7.94
CA ARG A 84 -4.02 -17.29 -7.16
C ARG A 84 -4.88 -17.26 -5.90
N GLY A 85 -5.60 -16.17 -5.66
CA GLY A 85 -6.54 -16.07 -4.55
C GLY A 85 -5.86 -15.92 -3.19
N ILE A 86 -4.60 -15.44 -3.16
CA ILE A 86 -4.12 -14.80 -1.94
C ILE A 86 -4.79 -13.43 -1.91
N ASP A 87 -6.03 -13.42 -1.45
CA ASP A 87 -6.67 -12.18 -1.06
C ASP A 87 -5.95 -11.73 0.22
N VAL A 88 -4.92 -10.91 0.04
CA VAL A 88 -4.09 -10.39 1.13
C VAL A 88 -4.97 -9.69 2.16
N VAL A 89 -6.11 -9.13 1.73
CA VAL A 89 -7.06 -8.50 2.64
C VAL A 89 -7.76 -9.56 3.49
N ASP A 90 -8.23 -10.67 2.91
CA ASP A 90 -8.83 -11.75 3.69
C ASP A 90 -7.81 -12.48 4.59
N ALA A 91 -6.57 -12.61 4.15
CA ALA A 91 -5.49 -13.15 4.97
C ALA A 91 -5.18 -12.23 6.17
N ILE A 92 -5.19 -10.91 5.97
CA ILE A 92 -5.04 -9.93 7.05
C ILE A 92 -6.23 -10.00 8.00
N ARG A 93 -7.47 -9.98 7.49
CA ARG A 93 -8.68 -10.11 8.33
C ARG A 93 -8.64 -11.37 9.19
N ARG A 94 -8.26 -12.51 8.59
CA ARG A 94 -8.13 -13.77 9.32
C ARG A 94 -7.05 -13.71 10.40
N LEU A 95 -5.96 -12.98 10.14
CA LEU A 95 -4.91 -12.76 11.13
C LEU A 95 -5.39 -11.85 12.26
N GLU A 96 -6.11 -10.78 11.95
CA GLU A 96 -6.72 -9.87 12.93
C GLU A 96 -7.71 -10.62 13.83
N ASP A 97 -8.61 -11.41 13.25
CA ASP A 97 -9.54 -12.27 14.00
C ASP A 97 -8.79 -13.23 14.92
N THR A 98 -7.68 -13.80 14.44
CA THR A 98 -6.85 -14.71 15.25
C THR A 98 -6.18 -13.96 16.40
N ILE A 99 -5.68 -12.75 16.17
CA ILE A 99 -5.04 -11.92 17.20
C ILE A 99 -6.05 -11.49 18.26
N ASP A 100 -7.26 -11.12 17.85
CA ASP A 100 -8.32 -10.74 18.78
C ASP A 100 -8.80 -11.94 19.61
N ASP A 101 -8.95 -13.13 19.01
CA ASP A 101 -9.24 -14.39 19.73
C ASP A 101 -8.15 -14.70 20.79
N TRP A 102 -6.88 -14.53 20.43
CA TRP A 102 -5.78 -14.69 21.39
C TRP A 102 -5.79 -13.63 22.49
N ARG A 103 -6.23 -12.39 22.20
CA ARG A 103 -6.35 -11.33 23.19
C ARG A 103 -7.43 -11.66 24.22
N GLU A 104 -8.61 -12.07 23.78
CA GLU A 104 -9.69 -12.48 24.67
C GLU A 104 -9.28 -13.67 25.55
N ARG A 105 -8.61 -14.69 24.97
CA ARG A 105 -8.06 -15.80 25.76
C ARG A 105 -7.04 -15.36 26.81
N LEU A 106 -6.22 -14.37 26.50
CA LEU A 106 -5.24 -13.84 27.45
C LEU A 106 -5.91 -13.06 28.57
N GLU A 107 -6.93 -12.26 28.25
CA GLU A 107 -7.72 -11.54 29.26
C GLU A 107 -8.43 -12.52 30.19
N ASP A 108 -9.03 -13.59 29.66
CA ASP A 108 -9.68 -14.65 30.47
C ASP A 108 -8.68 -15.40 31.39
N ILE A 109 -7.43 -15.61 30.93
CA ILE A 109 -6.37 -16.20 31.75
C ILE A 109 -5.88 -15.21 32.84
N LEU A 110 -5.85 -13.92 32.55
CA LEU A 110 -5.37 -12.88 33.46
C LEU A 110 -6.44 -12.45 34.48
N ASP A 111 -7.73 -12.54 34.14
CA ASP A 111 -8.88 -12.32 35.01
C ASP A 111 -9.41 -13.61 35.66
N GLY A 112 -8.70 -14.73 35.50
CA GLY A 112 -8.97 -15.97 36.23
C GLY A 112 -8.92 -15.77 37.76
N PRO A 113 -9.68 -16.57 38.54
CA PRO A 113 -10.08 -16.29 39.92
C PRO A 113 -8.95 -16.10 40.94
#